data_AF-A0A7J6WVC0-F1
#
_entry.id   AF-A0A7J6WVC0-F1
#
_cell.length_a   1.000
_cell.length_b   1.000
_cell.length_c   1.000
_cell.angle_alpha   90.00
_cell.angle_beta   90.00
_cell.angle_gamma   90.00
#
_symmetry.space_group_name_H-M   'P 1'
#
loop_
_entity.id
_entity.type
_entity.pdbx_description
1 polymer ?
#
loop_
_entity_poly.entity_id
_entity_poly.type
_entity_poly.pdbx_seq_one_letter_code
_entity_poly.pdbx_strand_id
1 'polypeptide(L)'
;MALKSLTLPRPFFFSTVEGVELRCVPKLINKRKGLESITLPTQSFFKEIVSQIYTNCENLVALTMEGRVGFEKALAIVTFLPNIKKLVLCTSKLPRKNLLLILAGFRELELLDVTNCRGFDAGDTEILSKASHIKTFKSEGTT
;
A
#
# COMPACT_ATOMS: atom_id res chain seq x y z
N MET A 1 13.12 -9.35 -21.25
CA MET A 1 12.34 -8.17 -20.85
C MET A 1 12.02 -8.28 -19.36
N ALA A 2 12.48 -7.35 -18.52
CA ALA A 2 12.16 -7.34 -17.10
C ALA A 2 10.83 -6.62 -16.86
N LEU A 3 9.89 -7.26 -16.16
CA LEU A 3 8.59 -6.67 -15.84
C LEU A 3 8.77 -5.62 -14.74
N LYS A 4 8.51 -4.34 -15.04
CA LYS A 4 8.68 -3.21 -14.10
C LYS A 4 7.47 -2.99 -13.18
N SER A 5 6.28 -3.42 -13.61
CA SER A 5 5.03 -3.25 -12.87
C SER A 5 4.27 -4.57 -12.78
N LEU A 6 3.74 -4.89 -11.60
CA LEU A 6 2.89 -6.06 -11.39
C LEU A 6 1.53 -5.63 -10.84
N THR A 7 0.48 -5.99 -11.56
CA THR A 7 -0.90 -5.87 -11.09
C THR A 7 -1.39 -7.27 -10.76
N LEU A 8 -1.68 -7.53 -9.48
CA LEU A 8 -2.35 -8.78 -9.14
C LEU A 8 -3.82 -8.67 -9.59
N PRO A 9 -4.37 -9.66 -10.31
CA PRO A 9 -5.77 -9.64 -10.69
C PRO A 9 -6.65 -9.50 -9.44
N ARG A 10 -7.86 -8.98 -9.63
CA ARG A 10 -8.91 -8.90 -8.60
C ARG A 10 -9.80 -10.16 -8.65
N PRO A 11 -9.39 -11.39 -8.32
CA PRO A 11 -10.33 -12.49 -8.44
C PRO A 11 -11.34 -12.40 -7.27
N PHE A 12 -12.62 -12.51 -7.64
CA PHE A 12 -13.81 -12.81 -6.83
C PHE A 12 -14.33 -11.75 -5.83
N PHE A 13 -15.23 -10.90 -6.34
CA PHE A 13 -16.07 -10.01 -5.54
C PHE A 13 -17.25 -10.71 -4.83
N PHE A 14 -17.57 -11.96 -5.16
CA PHE A 14 -18.63 -12.72 -4.48
C PHE A 14 -18.35 -14.21 -4.58
N SER A 15 -17.65 -14.77 -3.60
CA SER A 15 -17.94 -16.09 -3.05
C SER A 15 -16.90 -16.45 -2.00
N THR A 16 -17.38 -16.91 -0.85
CA THR A 16 -16.63 -17.82 0.02
C THR A 16 -16.28 -19.07 -0.80
N VAL A 17 -15.13 -19.08 -1.45
CA VAL A 17 -14.55 -20.29 -2.03
C VAL A 17 -13.06 -20.32 -1.72
N GLU A 18 -12.66 -21.49 -1.25
CA GLU A 18 -11.30 -21.87 -0.87
C GLU A 18 -10.27 -21.50 -1.94
N GLY A 19 -9.12 -21.02 -1.47
CA GLY A 19 -7.85 -21.28 -2.15
C GLY A 19 -7.65 -20.62 -3.52
N VAL A 20 -7.55 -19.29 -3.56
CA VAL A 20 -6.45 -18.74 -4.39
C VAL A 20 -5.18 -19.26 -3.74
N GLU A 21 -4.53 -20.25 -4.36
CA GLU A 21 -3.31 -20.84 -3.81
C GLU A 21 -2.29 -19.75 -3.48
N LEU A 22 -2.15 -19.45 -2.19
CA LEU A 22 -1.01 -18.72 -1.62
C LEU A 22 0.33 -19.35 -2.04
N ARG A 23 0.32 -20.60 -2.54
CA ARG A 23 1.46 -21.32 -3.11
C ARG A 23 1.95 -20.76 -4.45
N CYS A 24 1.15 -19.93 -5.13
CA CYS A 24 1.55 -19.30 -6.40
C CYS A 24 2.17 -17.91 -6.22
N VAL A 25 1.86 -17.19 -5.13
CA VAL A 25 2.43 -15.87 -4.84
C VAL A 25 3.97 -15.91 -4.74
N PRO A 26 4.58 -16.87 -4.01
CA PRO A 26 6.05 -17.02 -4.01
C PRO A 26 6.58 -17.31 -5.40
N LYS A 27 5.88 -18.14 -6.20
CA LYS A 27 6.31 -18.50 -7.57
C LYS A 27 6.24 -17.31 -8.54
N LEU A 28 5.33 -16.36 -8.30
CA LEU A 28 5.18 -15.14 -9.11
C LEU A 28 6.21 -14.05 -8.75
N ILE A 29 6.62 -14.01 -7.47
CA ILE A 29 7.52 -13.00 -6.88
C ILE A 29 8.99 -13.44 -6.93
N ASN A 30 9.27 -14.74 -6.89
CA ASN A 30 10.64 -15.29 -6.91
C ASN A 30 11.35 -14.91 -8.23
N LYS A 31 12.44 -14.13 -8.11
CA LYS A 31 13.36 -13.63 -9.16
C LYS A 31 13.08 -12.28 -9.82
N ARG A 32 12.31 -11.34 -9.24
CA ARG A 32 12.06 -10.03 -9.89
C ARG A 32 12.88 -8.88 -9.31
N LYS A 33 14.18 -8.85 -9.61
CA LYS A 33 15.07 -7.71 -9.31
C LYS A 33 14.68 -6.39 -10.01
N GLY A 34 13.79 -6.41 -11.00
CA GLY A 34 13.38 -5.21 -11.75
C GLY A 34 11.99 -4.67 -11.41
N LEU A 35 11.32 -5.19 -10.36
CA LEU A 35 9.96 -4.76 -10.03
C LEU A 35 9.99 -3.44 -9.26
N GLU A 36 9.48 -2.38 -9.89
CA GLU A 36 9.49 -1.01 -9.35
C GLU A 36 8.12 -0.62 -8.77
N SER A 37 7.02 -1.21 -9.26
CA SER A 37 5.67 -0.86 -8.84
C SER A 37 4.76 -2.07 -8.68
N ILE A 38 3.92 -2.07 -7.64
CA ILE A 38 2.90 -3.09 -7.43
C ILE A 38 1.53 -2.48 -7.11
N THR A 39 0.47 -3.10 -7.68
CA THR A 39 -0.92 -2.82 -7.31
C THR A 39 -1.51 -4.04 -6.61
N LEU A 40 -1.98 -3.85 -5.36
CA LEU A 40 -2.53 -4.92 -4.51
C LEU A 40 -4.00 -4.68 -4.17
N PRO A 41 -4.88 -5.69 -4.29
CA PRO A 41 -6.22 -5.61 -3.73
C PRO A 41 -6.19 -5.72 -2.19
N THR A 42 -7.15 -5.13 -1.49
CA THR A 42 -7.32 -5.34 -0.04
C THR A 42 -7.87 -6.73 0.27
N GLN A 43 -7.02 -7.75 0.21
CA GLN A 43 -7.36 -9.13 0.62
C GLN A 43 -6.92 -9.46 2.04
N SER A 44 -7.43 -10.57 2.58
CA SER A 44 -7.10 -11.10 3.91
C SER A 44 -5.61 -11.45 4.07
N PHE A 45 -4.94 -11.81 2.97
CA PHE A 45 -3.54 -12.25 2.96
C PHE A 45 -2.52 -11.16 2.61
N PHE A 46 -2.87 -9.90 2.87
CA PHE A 46 -2.03 -8.76 2.49
C PHE A 46 -0.65 -8.82 3.16
N LYS A 47 -0.59 -9.23 4.43
CA LYS A 47 0.66 -9.31 5.19
C LYS A 47 1.63 -10.32 4.59
N GLU A 48 1.12 -11.49 4.21
CA GLU A 48 1.89 -12.57 3.59
C GLU A 48 2.44 -12.15 2.24
N ILE A 49 1.61 -11.47 1.43
CA ILE A 49 2.03 -10.96 0.11
C ILE A 49 3.14 -9.92 0.28
N VAL A 50 2.94 -8.92 1.15
CA VAL A 50 3.90 -7.83 1.31
C VAL A 50 5.22 -8.31 1.95
N SER A 51 5.17 -9.27 2.88
CA SER A 51 6.37 -9.91 3.44
C SER A 51 7.21 -10.62 2.36
N GLN A 52 6.55 -11.30 1.41
CA GLN A 52 7.26 -11.92 0.29
C GLN A 52 7.83 -10.89 -0.68
N ILE A 53 7.13 -9.78 -0.93
CA ILE A 53 7.65 -8.69 -1.76
C ILE A 53 8.90 -8.10 -1.12
N TYR A 54 8.85 -7.80 0.19
CA TYR A 54 10.00 -7.30 0.93
C TYR A 54 11.25 -8.19 0.76
N THR A 55 11.05 -9.50 0.85
CA THR A 55 12.15 -10.48 0.78
C THR A 55 12.74 -10.63 -0.64
N ASN A 56 11.98 -10.31 -1.69
CA ASN A 56 12.33 -10.66 -3.08
C ASN A 56 12.42 -9.46 -4.05
N CYS A 57 11.97 -8.28 -3.64
CA CYS A 57 11.83 -7.09 -4.49
C CYS A 57 12.56 -5.89 -3.85
N GLU A 58 13.89 -5.91 -3.87
CA GLU A 58 14.75 -4.85 -3.32
C GLU A 58 14.56 -3.49 -4.00
N ASN A 59 14.08 -3.47 -5.25
CA ASN A 59 13.91 -2.25 -6.07
C ASN A 59 12.47 -1.73 -6.10
N LEU A 60 11.60 -2.14 -5.17
CA LEU A 60 10.23 -1.64 -5.13
C LEU A 60 10.22 -0.15 -4.74
N VAL A 61 9.66 0.68 -5.61
CA VAL A 61 9.57 2.14 -5.43
C VAL A 61 8.14 2.57 -5.12
N ALA A 62 7.12 1.85 -5.60
CA ALA A 62 5.74 2.28 -5.52
C ALA A 62 4.76 1.16 -5.14
N LEU A 63 3.84 1.47 -4.21
CA LEU A 63 2.67 0.66 -3.88
C LEU A 63 1.38 1.42 -4.19
N THR A 64 0.46 0.76 -4.90
CA THR A 64 -0.92 1.22 -5.09
C THR A 64 -1.89 0.19 -4.51
N MET A 65 -2.87 0.63 -3.74
CA MET A 65 -3.94 -0.24 -3.27
C MET A 65 -5.23 0.55 -2.99
N GLU A 66 -6.36 -0.14 -3.08
CA GLU A 66 -7.68 0.42 -2.80
C GLU A 66 -8.39 -0.48 -1.78
N GLY A 67 -9.19 0.11 -0.89
CA GLY A 67 -10.14 -0.60 -0.01
C GLY A 67 -9.95 -0.26 1.47
N ARG A 68 -10.22 -1.20 2.39
CA ARG A 68 -10.05 -0.93 3.83
C ARG A 68 -8.59 -1.04 4.25
N VAL A 69 -8.01 0.05 4.73
CA VAL A 69 -6.66 0.10 5.33
C VAL A 69 -6.80 0.11 6.85
N GLY A 70 -6.92 -1.08 7.43
CA GLY A 70 -6.94 -1.31 8.87
C GLY A 70 -5.55 -1.23 9.52
N PHE A 71 -5.50 -1.34 10.85
CA PHE A 71 -4.25 -1.27 11.61
C PHE A 71 -3.21 -2.28 11.12
N GLU A 72 -3.59 -3.56 10.99
CA GLU A 72 -2.69 -4.63 10.51
C GLU A 72 -2.09 -4.34 9.13
N LYS A 73 -2.87 -3.73 8.22
CA LYS A 73 -2.41 -3.39 6.87
C LYS A 73 -1.46 -2.20 6.91
N ALA A 74 -1.81 -1.15 7.65
CA ALA A 74 -0.95 0.01 7.82
C ALA A 74 0.40 -0.40 8.45
N LEU A 75 0.35 -1.26 9.47
CA LEU A 75 1.55 -1.82 10.11
C LEU A 75 2.36 -2.67 9.14
N ALA A 76 1.73 -3.53 8.34
CA ALA A 76 2.43 -4.32 7.34
C ALA A 76 3.13 -3.43 6.27
N ILE A 77 2.49 -2.35 5.84
CA ILE A 77 3.09 -1.41 4.87
C ILE A 77 4.37 -0.80 5.45
N VAL A 78 4.31 -0.22 6.65
CA VAL A 78 5.48 0.46 7.24
C VAL A 78 6.60 -0.51 7.62
N THR A 79 6.25 -1.74 8.02
CA THR A 79 7.24 -2.75 8.44
C THR A 79 7.96 -3.38 7.25
N PHE A 80 7.22 -3.71 6.18
CA PHE A 80 7.77 -4.50 5.08
C PHE A 80 8.11 -3.66 3.86
N LEU A 81 7.63 -2.42 3.73
CA LEU A 81 7.94 -1.57 2.59
C LEU A 81 8.58 -0.23 3.00
N PRO A 82 9.54 -0.18 3.95
CA PRO A 82 10.00 1.09 4.52
C PRO A 82 10.66 2.04 3.51
N ASN A 83 11.16 1.52 2.38
CA ASN A 83 11.97 2.26 1.40
C ASN A 83 11.19 2.71 0.16
N ILE A 84 9.87 2.49 0.09
CA ILE A 84 9.09 2.95 -1.07
C ILE A 84 9.03 4.48 -1.08
N LYS A 85 9.04 5.05 -2.29
CA LYS A 85 8.94 6.49 -2.51
C LYS A 85 7.52 6.95 -2.80
N LYS A 86 6.64 6.05 -3.25
CA LYS A 86 5.27 6.38 -3.66
C LYS A 86 4.26 5.42 -3.05
N LEU A 87 3.26 5.96 -2.37
CA LEU A 87 2.15 5.22 -1.81
C LEU A 87 0.83 5.84 -2.26
N VAL A 88 0.00 5.05 -2.94
CA VAL A 88 -1.31 5.46 -3.47
C VAL A 88 -2.40 4.61 -2.82
N LEU A 89 -3.27 5.24 -2.05
CA LEU A 89 -4.35 4.64 -1.28
C LEU A 89 -5.72 5.20 -1.67
N CYS A 90 -5.86 5.84 -2.83
CA CYS A 90 -7.08 6.57 -3.22
C CYS A 90 -8.36 5.76 -3.00
N THR A 91 -9.47 6.45 -2.70
CA THR A 91 -10.81 5.84 -2.51
C THR A 91 -10.89 4.78 -1.40
N SER A 92 -9.96 4.80 -0.44
CA SER A 92 -9.88 3.80 0.64
C SER A 92 -10.60 4.22 1.92
N LYS A 93 -11.01 3.24 2.74
CA LYS A 93 -11.37 3.49 4.15
C LYS A 93 -10.09 3.47 4.97
N LEU A 94 -9.61 4.65 5.35
CA LEU A 94 -8.36 4.89 6.06
C LEU A 94 -8.65 5.70 7.33
N PRO A 95 -8.79 5.04 8.49
CA PRO A 95 -8.92 5.72 9.77
C PRO A 95 -7.70 6.60 10.06
N ARG A 96 -7.93 7.80 10.61
CA ARG A 96 -6.92 8.78 11.04
C ARG A 96 -5.69 8.15 11.70
N LYS A 97 -5.90 7.30 12.72
CA LYS A 97 -4.82 6.64 13.46
C LYS A 97 -3.90 5.79 12.57
N ASN A 98 -4.44 5.18 11.52
CA ASN A 98 -3.69 4.35 10.60
C ASN A 98 -2.90 5.21 9.59
N LEU A 99 -3.46 6.36 9.18
CA LEU A 99 -2.72 7.34 8.38
C LEU A 99 -1.54 7.93 9.15
N LEU A 100 -1.73 8.30 10.42
CA LEU A 100 -0.64 8.78 11.28
C LEU A 100 0.44 7.71 11.48
N LEU A 101 0.05 6.44 11.59
CA LEU A 101 1.00 5.31 11.66
C LEU A 101 1.82 5.18 10.36
N ILE A 102 1.18 5.32 9.19
CA ILE A 102 1.86 5.34 7.89
C ILE A 102 2.86 6.51 7.83
N LEU A 103 2.42 7.73 8.16
CA LEU A 103 3.27 8.92 8.13
C LEU A 103 4.47 8.81 9.08
N ALA A 104 4.30 8.19 10.25
CA ALA A 104 5.37 7.97 11.20
C ALA A 104 6.39 6.91 10.74
N GLY A 105 5.97 5.95 9.92
CA GLY A 105 6.83 4.87 9.42
C GLY A 105 7.71 5.27 8.23
N PHE A 106 7.37 6.35 7.53
CA PHE A 106 8.03 6.73 6.28
C PHE A 106 8.88 7.99 6.40
N ARG A 107 10.21 7.85 6.23
CA ARG A 107 11.15 8.99 6.22
C ARG A 107 11.43 9.56 4.84
N GLU A 108 11.42 8.72 3.80
CA GLU A 108 11.81 9.09 2.43
C GLU A 108 10.66 9.04 1.43
N LEU A 109 9.41 9.02 1.91
CA LEU A 109 8.24 8.98 1.03
C LEU A 109 8.12 10.31 0.29
N GLU A 110 8.19 10.25 -1.04
CA GLU A 110 8.11 11.41 -1.92
C GLU A 110 6.65 11.73 -2.29
N LEU A 111 5.81 10.70 -2.41
CA LEU A 111 4.40 10.83 -2.78
C LEU A 111 3.50 9.98 -1.90
N LEU A 112 2.48 10.63 -1.32
CA LEU A 112 1.36 9.98 -0.66
C LEU A 112 0.05 10.50 -1.26
N ASP A 113 -0.71 9.61 -1.91
CA ASP A 113 -2.02 9.93 -2.47
C ASP A 113 -3.11 9.21 -1.68
N VAL A 114 -3.86 9.98 -0.89
CA VAL A 114 -5.02 9.53 -0.11
C VAL A 114 -6.30 10.24 -0.56
N THR A 115 -6.34 10.69 -1.81
CA THR A 115 -7.50 11.36 -2.41
C THR A 115 -8.75 10.49 -2.30
N ASN A 116 -9.90 11.11 -1.98
CA ASN A 116 -11.18 10.43 -1.79
C ASN A 116 -11.19 9.34 -0.70
N CYS A 117 -10.21 9.33 0.22
CA CYS A 117 -10.27 8.44 1.36
C CYS A 117 -11.31 8.91 2.40
N ARG A 118 -11.88 7.94 3.12
CA ARG A 118 -12.77 8.18 4.26
C ARG A 118 -12.09 7.79 5.56
N GLY A 119 -12.27 8.58 6.62
CA GLY A 119 -11.85 8.22 7.98
C GLY A 119 -10.84 9.17 8.64
N PHE A 120 -10.50 10.27 7.97
CA PHE A 120 -9.75 11.40 8.52
C PHE A 120 -10.27 12.72 7.91
N ASP A 121 -9.93 13.84 8.54
CA ASP A 121 -10.20 15.19 8.03
C ASP A 121 -9.00 15.67 7.21
N ALA A 122 -9.24 16.17 5.99
CA ALA A 122 -8.20 16.72 5.13
C ALA A 122 -7.55 17.99 5.74
N GLY A 123 -8.26 18.71 6.61
CA GLY A 123 -7.77 19.87 7.36
C GLY A 123 -7.07 19.54 8.68
N ASP A 124 -6.87 18.26 9.01
CA ASP A 124 -6.24 17.85 10.26
C ASP A 124 -4.78 18.33 10.36
N THR A 125 -4.56 19.27 11.27
CA THR A 125 -3.25 19.94 11.44
C THR A 125 -2.12 18.98 11.83
N GLU A 126 -2.41 17.89 12.56
CA GLU A 126 -1.40 16.89 12.91
C GLU A 126 -0.98 16.08 11.69
N ILE A 127 -1.94 15.69 10.86
CA ILE A 127 -1.68 15.00 9.58
C ILE A 127 -0.85 15.89 8.67
N LEU A 128 -1.25 17.15 8.48
CA LEU A 128 -0.54 18.11 7.63
C LEU A 128 0.89 18.35 8.13
N SER A 129 1.08 18.52 9.44
CA SER A 129 2.39 18.67 10.05
C SER A 129 3.28 17.45 9.82
N LYS A 130 2.75 16.23 10.04
CA LYS A 130 3.49 14.98 9.79
C LYS A 130 3.71 14.66 8.31
N ALA A 131 2.93 15.24 7.40
CA ALA A 131 3.11 15.06 5.96
C ALA A 131 4.01 16.14 5.34
N SER A 132 4.45 17.15 6.11
CA SER A 132 5.19 18.31 5.60
C SER A 132 6.52 17.98 4.91
N HIS A 133 7.15 16.85 5.25
CA HIS A 133 8.37 16.38 4.58
C HIS A 133 8.11 15.65 3.25
N ILE A 134 6.86 15.30 2.96
CA ILE A 134 6.47 14.58 1.74
C ILE A 134 6.30 15.59 0.61
N LYS A 135 7.08 15.42 -0.46
CA LYS A 135 7.08 16.33 -1.62
C LYS A 135 5.71 16.48 -2.28
N THR A 136 4.92 15.41 -2.33
CA THR A 136 3.58 15.41 -2.92
C THR A 136 2.61 14.66 -2.03
N PHE A 137 1.89 15.40 -1.18
CA PHE A 137 0.79 14.87 -0.38
C PHE A 137 -0.54 15.30 -0.99
N LYS A 138 -1.36 14.33 -1.43
CA LYS A 138 -2.71 14.57 -1.95
C LYS A 138 -3.73 14.01 -0.99
N SER A 139 -4.56 14.88 -0.42
CA SER A 139 -5.54 14.53 0.60
C SER A 139 -6.91 15.13 0.38
N GLU A 140 -7.21 15.57 -0.86
CA GLU A 140 -8.52 16.10 -1.21
C GLU A 140 -9.59 15.03 -0.87
N GLY A 141 -10.47 15.37 0.08
CA GLY A 141 -11.50 14.48 0.58
C GLY A 141 -12.72 14.45 -0.34
N THR A 142 -13.55 13.41 -0.21
CA THR A 142 -14.92 13.46 -0.71
C THR A 142 -15.73 14.39 0.18
N THR A 143 -16.25 15.49 -0.38
CA THR A 143 -17.35 16.29 0.20
C THR A 143 -18.52 15.42 0.63
#